data_AF-A0A142BAQ4-F1
#
_entry.id   AF-A0A142BAQ4-F1
#
_cell.length_a   1.000
_cell.length_b   1.000
_cell.length_c   1.000
_cell.angle_alpha   90.00
_cell.angle_beta   90.00
_cell.angle_gamma   90.00
#
_symmetry.space_group_name_H-M   'P 1'
#
loop_
_entity.id
_entity.type
_entity.pdbx_description
1 polymer ?
#
loop_
_entity_poly.entity_id
_entity_poly.type
_entity_poly.pdbx_seq_one_letter_code
_entity_poly.pdbx_strand_id
1 'polypeptide(L)'
;MDAVIPASMVISLSASWRPEPQYNAVYVSGTHSGVSVNVKRAATAGDKPAPDILEDWLTETQVNTERGRNELAKGGNQSVITLHIPLTDTNTAPGLVEPGQLVEVQDINNN
;
A
#
# COMPACT_ATOMS: atom_id res chain seq x y z
N MET A 1 15.54 -4.66 -8.47
CA MET A 1 14.97 -3.45 -9.07
C MET A 1 14.76 -3.75 -10.53
N ASP A 2 13.56 -3.47 -11.01
CA ASP A 2 13.12 -3.86 -12.36
C ASP A 2 13.37 -2.73 -13.37
N ALA A 3 13.35 -1.47 -12.91
CA ALA A 3 13.71 -0.30 -13.70
C ALA A 3 14.38 0.77 -12.82
N VAL A 4 15.15 1.65 -13.46
CA VAL A 4 15.79 2.80 -12.84
C VAL A 4 15.37 4.06 -13.58
N ILE A 5 14.87 5.06 -12.87
CA ILE A 5 14.55 6.39 -13.39
C ILE A 5 15.69 7.32 -13.00
N PRO A 6 16.54 7.76 -13.95
CA PRO A 6 17.55 8.78 -13.69
C PRO A 6 16.89 10.12 -13.36
N ALA A 7 17.43 10.83 -12.36
CA ALA A 7 16.94 12.15 -11.96
C ALA A 7 16.88 13.16 -13.11
N SER A 8 17.85 13.10 -14.02
CA SER A 8 17.94 13.97 -15.20
C SER A 8 16.78 13.79 -16.20
N MET A 9 16.04 12.67 -16.11
CA MET A 9 14.91 12.38 -16.98
C MET A 9 13.55 12.72 -16.36
N VAL A 10 13.53 13.16 -15.10
CA VAL A 10 12.28 13.54 -14.42
C VAL A 10 11.90 14.95 -14.85
N ILE A 11 10.80 15.05 -15.61
CA ILE A 11 10.26 16.33 -16.09
C ILE A 11 9.53 17.06 -14.95
N SER A 12 8.76 16.31 -14.16
CA SER A 12 8.13 16.82 -12.95
C SER A 12 7.91 15.71 -11.93
N LEU A 13 7.92 16.11 -10.65
CA LEU A 13 7.60 15.28 -9.51
C LEU A 13 6.52 15.98 -8.69
N SER A 14 5.49 15.24 -8.32
CA SER A 14 4.52 15.67 -7.32
C SER A 14 4.30 14.58 -6.28
N ALA A 15 4.04 15.00 -5.05
CA ALA A 15 3.78 14.11 -3.93
C ALA A 15 2.48 14.51 -3.25
N SER A 16 1.55 13.57 -3.13
CA SER A 16 0.34 13.73 -2.34
C SER A 16 0.53 12.99 -1.02
N TRP A 17 0.67 13.73 0.07
CA TRP A 17 0.80 13.15 1.42
C TRP A 17 -0.55 12.65 1.93
N ARG A 18 -0.58 11.43 2.45
CA ARG A 18 -1.78 10.76 2.99
C ARG A 18 -1.43 10.06 4.31
N PRO A 19 -1.45 10.79 5.44
CA PRO A 19 -1.22 10.19 6.74
C PRO A 19 -2.49 9.49 7.22
N GLU A 20 -2.40 8.20 7.51
CA GLU A 20 -3.45 7.45 8.18
C GLU A 20 -2.99 6.99 9.56
N PRO A 21 -3.92 6.82 10.53
CA PRO A 21 -3.58 6.22 11.80
C PRO A 21 -2.90 4.86 11.61
N GLN A 22 -1.86 4.60 12.41
CA GLN A 22 -1.16 3.33 12.37
C GLN A 22 -1.93 2.28 13.18
N TYR A 23 -3.03 1.80 12.61
CA TYR A 23 -3.83 0.73 13.19
C TYR A 23 -2.99 -0.55 13.34
N ASN A 24 -3.25 -1.29 14.41
CA ASN A 24 -2.56 -2.55 14.70
C ASN A 24 -3.51 -3.68 15.11
N ALA A 25 -4.82 -3.42 15.14
CA ALA A 25 -5.86 -4.42 15.28
C ALA A 25 -7.11 -4.02 14.49
N VAL A 26 -7.94 -4.98 14.10
CA VAL A 26 -9.25 -4.73 13.48
C VAL A 26 -10.18 -5.93 13.73
N TYR A 27 -11.43 -5.65 14.11
CA TYR A 27 -12.45 -6.67 14.25
C TYR A 27 -13.20 -6.86 12.92
N VAL A 28 -13.34 -8.12 12.50
CA VAL A 28 -13.92 -8.48 11.21
C VAL A 28 -14.93 -9.61 11.42
N SER A 29 -16.18 -9.40 11.00
CA SER A 29 -17.27 -10.37 11.18
C SER A 29 -18.25 -10.37 10.01
N GLY A 30 -18.83 -11.55 9.74
CA GLY A 30 -20.06 -11.68 8.95
C GLY A 30 -21.31 -11.29 9.75
N THR A 31 -22.38 -10.90 9.06
CA THR A 31 -23.62 -10.41 9.68
C THR A 31 -24.69 -11.46 9.96
N HIS A 32 -24.74 -12.57 9.22
CA HIS A 32 -25.85 -13.55 9.33
C HIS A 32 -25.45 -14.88 10.01
N SER A 33 -24.36 -15.51 9.57
CA SER A 33 -23.78 -16.76 10.13
C SER A 33 -22.25 -16.69 10.13
N GLY A 34 -21.70 -15.60 10.64
CA GLY A 34 -20.30 -15.26 10.48
C GLY A 34 -19.39 -15.87 11.53
N VAL A 35 -18.23 -16.37 11.09
CA VAL A 35 -17.04 -16.39 11.94
C VAL A 35 -16.68 -14.94 12.25
N SER A 36 -16.28 -14.65 13.49
CA SER A 36 -15.71 -13.36 13.86
C SER A 36 -14.23 -13.51 14.22
N VAL A 37 -13.40 -12.58 13.74
CA VAL A 37 -11.95 -12.61 13.94
C VAL A 37 -11.48 -11.23 14.36
N ASN A 38 -10.67 -11.19 15.42
CA ASN A 38 -9.88 -10.00 15.74
C ASN A 38 -8.49 -10.17 15.12
N VAL A 39 -8.20 -9.43 14.05
CA VAL A 39 -6.94 -9.49 13.32
C VAL A 39 -5.98 -8.49 13.95
N LYS A 40 -4.79 -8.96 14.32
CA LYS A 40 -3.76 -8.14 14.97
C LYS A 40 -2.46 -8.19 14.18
N ARG A 41 -1.78 -7.04 14.06
CA ARG A 41 -0.45 -6.97 13.45
C ARG A 41 0.57 -7.70 14.34
N ALA A 42 1.32 -8.63 13.78
CA ALA A 42 2.34 -9.38 14.50
C ALA A 42 3.35 -8.43 15.19
N ALA A 43 3.85 -8.84 16.36
CA ALA A 43 4.79 -8.06 17.17
C ALA A 43 4.28 -6.66 17.62
N THR A 44 2.97 -6.45 17.71
CA THR A 44 2.36 -5.22 18.27
C THR A 44 1.54 -5.49 19.53
N ALA A 45 1.11 -4.44 20.24
CA ALA A 45 0.20 -4.57 21.39
C ALA A 45 -1.26 -4.85 20.97
N GLY A 46 -1.71 -4.38 19.79
CA GLY A 46 -3.10 -4.52 19.34
C GLY A 46 -4.05 -3.51 20.00
N ASP A 47 -3.51 -2.39 20.46
CA ASP A 47 -4.14 -1.33 21.24
C ASP A 47 -4.67 -0.15 20.40
N LYS A 48 -4.49 -0.17 19.08
CA LYS A 48 -4.93 0.84 18.13
C LYS A 48 -5.87 0.21 17.10
N PRO A 49 -7.15 0.00 17.46
CA PRO A 49 -8.11 -0.66 16.57
C PRO A 49 -8.51 0.26 15.42
N ALA A 50 -8.61 -0.30 14.21
CA ALA A 50 -9.32 0.29 13.09
C ALA A 50 -10.84 0.15 13.30
N PRO A 51 -11.67 0.88 12.53
CA PRO A 51 -13.13 0.67 12.54
C PRO A 51 -13.50 -0.78 12.22
N ASP A 52 -14.54 -1.28 12.90
CA ASP A 52 -15.03 -2.65 12.72
C ASP A 52 -15.56 -2.87 11.30
N ILE A 53 -15.29 -4.06 10.75
CA ILE A 53 -15.76 -4.48 9.43
C ILE A 53 -16.85 -5.52 9.61
N LEU A 54 -18.08 -5.17 9.20
CA LEU A 54 -19.26 -6.02 9.25
C LEU A 54 -19.84 -6.14 7.84
N GLU A 55 -19.58 -7.26 7.16
CA GLU A 55 -19.98 -7.48 5.78
C GLU A 55 -20.54 -8.90 5.62
N ASP A 56 -21.68 -9.08 4.95
CA ASP A 56 -22.44 -10.36 4.98
C ASP A 56 -21.73 -11.55 4.33
N TRP A 57 -20.90 -11.28 3.33
CA TRP A 57 -20.15 -12.28 2.57
C TRP A 57 -18.95 -12.86 3.34
N LEU A 58 -18.67 -12.36 4.55
CA LEU A 58 -17.57 -12.80 5.41
C LEU A 58 -17.96 -14.03 6.24
N THR A 59 -17.81 -15.21 5.63
CA THR A 59 -18.29 -16.48 6.20
C THR A 59 -17.20 -17.35 6.83
N GLU A 60 -15.91 -17.10 6.56
CA GLU A 60 -14.81 -17.98 6.96
C GLU A 60 -13.67 -17.24 7.67
N THR A 61 -12.98 -17.93 8.59
CA THR A 61 -11.84 -17.38 9.34
C THR A 61 -10.73 -16.84 8.43
N GLN A 62 -10.39 -17.59 7.37
CA GLN A 62 -9.31 -17.21 6.45
C GLN A 62 -9.67 -15.94 5.68
N VAL A 63 -10.91 -15.85 5.19
CA VAL A 63 -11.42 -14.67 4.49
C VAL A 63 -11.38 -13.44 5.41
N ASN A 64 -11.86 -13.57 6.64
CA ASN A 64 -11.87 -12.46 7.61
C ASN A 64 -10.45 -12.02 8.01
N THR A 65 -9.53 -12.99 8.09
CA THR A 65 -8.11 -12.72 8.38
C THR A 65 -7.47 -11.90 7.26
N GLU A 66 -7.67 -12.29 6.00
CA GLU A 66 -7.14 -11.54 4.85
C GLU A 66 -7.84 -10.18 4.68
N ARG A 67 -9.16 -10.11 4.91
CA ARG A 67 -9.90 -8.84 4.90
C ARG A 67 -9.36 -7.85 5.95
N GLY A 68 -9.06 -8.34 7.16
CA GLY A 68 -8.44 -7.53 8.21
C GLY A 68 -7.00 -7.16 7.88
N ARG A 69 -6.20 -8.07 7.29
CA ARG A 69 -4.85 -7.76 6.80
C ARG A 69 -4.86 -6.62 5.79
N ASN A 70 -5.78 -6.67 4.82
CA ASN A 70 -5.95 -5.63 3.81
C ASN A 70 -6.33 -4.28 4.44
N GLU A 71 -7.15 -4.28 5.50
CA GLU A 71 -7.50 -3.05 6.20
C GLU A 71 -6.30 -2.46 6.96
N LEU A 72 -5.57 -3.29 7.71
CA LEU A 72 -4.37 -2.85 8.43
C LEU A 72 -3.27 -2.35 7.49
N ALA A 73 -3.20 -2.86 6.26
CA ALA A 73 -2.24 -2.41 5.25
C ALA A 73 -2.49 -0.98 4.74
N LYS A 74 -3.71 -0.45 4.88
CA LYS A 74 -4.06 0.93 4.50
C LYS A 74 -3.56 1.95 5.53
N GLY A 75 -3.29 1.52 6.75
CA GLY A 75 -2.87 2.40 7.83
C GLY A 75 -1.43 2.90 7.72
N GLY A 76 -1.13 3.92 8.51
CA GLY A 76 0.20 4.53 8.57
C GLY A 76 0.43 5.63 7.54
N ASN A 77 1.66 6.13 7.54
CA ASN A 77 2.06 7.25 6.72
C ASN A 77 2.33 6.81 5.27
N GLN A 78 1.58 7.36 4.32
CA GLN A 78 1.71 7.03 2.91
C GLN A 78 1.81 8.29 2.04
N SER A 79 2.42 8.15 0.87
CA SER A 79 2.40 9.20 -0.15
C SER A 79 2.21 8.60 -1.54
N VAL A 80 1.36 9.24 -2.34
CA VAL A 80 1.25 8.92 -3.77
C VAL A 80 2.22 9.85 -4.51
N ILE A 81 3.23 9.26 -5.13
CA ILE A 81 4.23 9.98 -5.93
C ILE A 81 3.86 9.85 -7.40
N THR A 82 3.74 10.99 -8.08
CA THR A 82 3.51 11.05 -9.53
C THR A 82 4.73 11.65 -10.20
N LEU A 83 5.33 10.90 -11.10
CA LEU A 83 6.50 11.28 -11.90
C LEU A 83 6.08 11.42 -13.36
N HIS A 84 6.45 12.53 -14.00
CA HIS A 84 6.38 12.67 -15.45
C HIS A 84 7.77 12.41 -16.03
N ILE A 85 7.87 11.37 -16.85
CA ILE A 85 9.12 10.90 -17.47
C ILE A 85 8.90 10.69 -18.97
N PRO A 86 9.93 10.88 -19.82
CA PRO A 86 9.85 10.52 -21.23
C PRO A 86 9.83 9.00 -21.40
N LEU A 87 9.10 8.53 -22.43
CA LEU A 87 9.24 7.15 -22.90
C LEU A 87 10.53 7.03 -23.71
N THR A 88 11.45 6.22 -23.23
CA THR A 88 12.71 5.92 -23.92
C THR A 88 12.64 4.55 -24.60
N ASP A 89 13.58 4.27 -25.49
CA ASP A 89 13.72 2.95 -26.11
C ASP A 89 14.21 1.91 -25.09
N THR A 90 14.17 0.63 -25.46
CA THR A 90 14.56 -0.47 -24.56
C THR A 90 16.03 -0.42 -24.12
N ASN A 91 16.90 0.28 -24.87
CA ASN A 91 18.33 0.38 -24.59
C ASN A 91 18.70 1.60 -23.71
N THR A 92 17.75 2.50 -23.47
CA THR A 92 17.96 3.69 -22.65
C THR A 92 17.00 3.65 -21.47
N ALA A 93 17.52 3.71 -20.23
CA ALA A 93 16.68 3.80 -19.04
C ALA A 93 15.75 5.04 -19.10
N PRO A 94 14.52 5.00 -18.53
CA PRO A 94 13.91 3.87 -17.82
C PRO A 94 13.24 2.82 -18.72
N GLY A 95 13.09 3.10 -20.03
CA GLY A 95 12.34 2.26 -20.96
C GLY A 95 10.83 2.31 -20.68
N LEU A 96 10.10 1.31 -21.16
CA LEU A 96 8.69 1.14 -20.82
C LEU A 96 8.55 0.62 -19.39
N VAL A 97 7.93 1.42 -18.52
CA VAL A 97 7.59 1.03 -17.14
C VAL A 97 6.16 0.49 -17.09
N GLU A 98 6.01 -0.72 -16.55
CA GLU A 98 4.73 -1.44 -16.46
C GLU A 98 4.20 -1.50 -15.01
N PRO A 99 2.88 -1.61 -14.80
CA PRO A 99 2.31 -1.80 -13.47
C PRO A 99 2.88 -3.03 -12.77
N GLY A 100 3.23 -2.87 -11.48
CA GLY A 100 3.75 -3.95 -10.64
C GLY A 100 5.29 -4.02 -10.58
N GLN A 101 6.00 -3.25 -11.39
CA GLN A 101 7.46 -3.16 -11.33
C GLN A 101 7.93 -2.38 -10.11
N LEU A 102 9.02 -2.84 -9.48
CA LEU A 102 9.74 -2.10 -8.45
C LEU A 102 10.79 -1.18 -9.11
N VAL A 103 10.54 0.13 -9.02
CA VAL A 103 11.36 1.15 -9.69
C VAL A 103 12.20 1.92 -8.68
N GLU A 104 13.48 2.09 -9.01
CA GLU A 104 14.38 3.00 -8.29
C GLU A 104 14.32 4.38 -8.94
N VAL A 105 14.07 5.42 -8.14
CA VAL A 105 14.16 6.81 -8.59
C VAL A 105 15.44 7.38 -8.01
N GLN A 106 16.41 7.68 -8.89
CA GLN A 106 17.67 8.28 -8.46
C GLN A 106 17.43 9.70 -7.99
N ASP A 107 18.24 10.14 -7.02
CA ASP A 107 17.99 11.36 -6.28
C ASP A 107 17.89 12.59 -7.19
N ILE A 108 16.73 13.24 -7.15
CA ILE A 108 16.42 14.46 -7.89
C ILE A 108 16.97 15.69 -7.17
N ASN A 109 17.24 15.56 -5.87
CA ASN A 109 17.79 16.62 -5.03
C ASN A 109 19.30 16.36 -4.88
N ASN A 110 20.14 17.02 -5.68
CA ASN A 110 21.59 17.06 -5.43
C ASN A 110 21.86 17.78 -4.09
N ASN A 111 21.83 17.05 -2.97
CA ASN A 111 22.38 17.50 -1.69
C ASN A 111 23.27 16.42 -1.07
#